data_AF-A0A2V7YDJ9-F1
#
_entry.id   AF-A0A2V7YDJ9-F1
#
_cell.length_a   1.000
_cell.length_b   1.000
_cell.length_c   1.000
_cell.angle_alpha   90.00
_cell.angle_beta   90.00
_cell.angle_gamma   90.00
#
_symmetry.space_group_name_H-M   'P 1'
#
loop_
_entity.id
_entity.type
_entity.pdbx_description
1 polymer ?
#
loop_
_entity_poly.entity_id
_entity_poly.type
_entity_poly.pdbx_seq_one_letter_code
_entity_poly.pdbx_strand_id
1 'polypeptide(L)' 'MKTHRGAAKRFKKSGSGKLQRNHAFHSHILTKKRPGRKAALASETEVSKANRKTVKKMVPYL' A
#
# COMPACT_ATOMS: atom_id res chain seq x y z
N MET A 1 11.83 -16.02 -12.35
CA MET A 1 10.87 -15.73 -11.25
C MET A 1 9.77 -14.85 -11.81
N LYS A 2 8.49 -15.18 -11.64
CA LYS A 2 7.40 -14.35 -12.20
C LYS A 2 6.94 -13.31 -11.17
N THR A 3 6.66 -12.09 -11.60
CA THR A 3 6.06 -11.06 -10.75
C THR A 3 4.58 -11.32 -10.60
N HIS A 4 4.08 -11.23 -9.37
CA HIS A 4 2.64 -11.23 -9.13
C HIS A 4 2.06 -9.89 -9.60
N ARG A 5 1.47 -9.90 -10.80
CA ARG A 5 0.95 -8.68 -11.47
C ARG A 5 -0.05 -7.91 -10.60
N GLY A 6 -0.89 -8.61 -9.83
CA GLY A 6 -1.84 -7.98 -8.90
C GLY A 6 -1.19 -7.30 -7.68
N ALA A 7 0.03 -7.70 -7.31
CA ALA A 7 0.80 -7.07 -6.25
C ALA A 7 1.58 -5.87 -6.80
N ALA A 8 2.17 -6.02 -8.00
CA ALA A 8 2.85 -4.92 -8.69
C ALA A 8 1.94 -3.70 -8.96
N LYS A 9 0.64 -3.92 -9.16
CA LYS A 9 -0.35 -2.83 -9.30
C LYS A 9 -0.68 -2.10 -7.99
N ARG A 10 -0.38 -2.70 -6.83
CA ARG A 10 -0.81 -2.20 -5.51
C ARG A 10 0.33 -1.69 -4.64
N PHE A 11 1.55 -2.18 -4.88
CA PHE A 11 2.75 -1.78 -4.14
C PHE A 11 3.72 -1.06 -5.08
N LYS A 12 4.27 0.05 -4.59
CA LYS A 12 5.32 0.79 -5.29
C LYS A 12 6.56 0.93 -4.43
N LYS A 13 7.71 1.14 -5.06
CA LYS A 13 8.97 1.38 -4.36
C LYS A 13 9.23 2.88 -4.28
N SER A 14 9.54 3.38 -3.08
CA SER A 14 10.04 4.75 -2.91
C SER A 14 11.50 4.84 -3.38
N GLY A 15 11.99 6.05 -3.65
CA GLY A 15 13.41 6.27 -3.99
C GLY A 15 14.38 5.71 -2.95
N SER A 16 13.97 5.62 -1.68
CA SER A 16 14.74 5.02 -0.58
C SER A 16 14.61 3.49 -0.45
N GLY A 17 13.92 2.82 -1.38
CA GLY A 17 13.75 1.36 -1.36
C GLY A 17 12.72 0.83 -0.35
N LYS A 18 11.85 1.71 0.16
CA LYS A 18 10.71 1.34 0.99
C LYS A 18 9.54 0.96 0.09
N LEU A 19 8.71 0.02 0.56
CA LEU A 19 7.51 -0.37 -0.16
C LEU A 19 6.34 0.46 0.36
N GLN A 20 5.69 1.19 -0.53
CA GLN A 20 4.53 2.02 -0.23
C GLN A 20 3.24 1.35 -0.71
N ARG A 21 2.14 1.66 -0.02
CA ARG A 21 0.78 1.19 -0.27
C ARG A 21 -0.23 2.28 0.05
N ASN A 22 -1.42 2.17 -0.53
CA ASN A 22 -2.59 2.96 -0.15
C ASN A 22 -3.24 2.40 1.14
N HIS A 23 -3.97 3.24 1.86
CA HIS A 23 -4.83 2.78 2.96
C HIS A 23 -6.09 2.09 2.44
N ALA A 24 -6.61 1.18 3.25
CA ALA A 24 -7.93 0.59 3.05
C ALA A 24 -9.03 1.54 3.54
N PHE A 25 -10.29 1.27 3.17
CA PHE A 25 -11.48 1.98 3.66
C PHE A 25 -11.68 3.42 3.15
N HIS A 26 -11.03 3.82 2.05
CA HIS A 26 -11.33 5.11 1.38
C HIS A 26 -12.23 4.96 0.14
N SER A 27 -12.82 3.79 -0.12
CA SER A 27 -13.62 3.57 -1.34
C SER A 27 -15.10 3.96 -1.19
N HIS A 28 -15.72 3.67 -0.05
CA HIS A 28 -17.17 3.88 0.15
C HIS A 28 -17.49 4.15 1.63
N ILE A 29 -18.71 4.60 1.89
CA ILE A 29 -19.22 4.98 3.22
C ILE A 29 -18.30 6.06 3.85
N LEU A 30 -18.03 7.10 3.07
CA LEU A 30 -17.20 8.24 3.48
C LEU A 30 -18.02 9.28 4.25
N THR A 31 -19.33 9.34 4.00
CA THR A 31 -20.26 10.31 4.61
C THR A 31 -20.24 10.24 6.13
N LYS A 32 -20.30 9.05 6.72
CA LYS A 32 -20.28 8.85 8.18
C LYS A 32 -18.89 8.93 8.83
N LYS A 33 -17.81 9.06 8.03
CA LYS A 33 -16.43 9.10 8.55
C LYS A 33 -16.04 10.55 8.86
N ARG A 34 -15.45 10.76 10.04
CA ARG A 34 -14.90 12.07 10.44
C ARG A 34 -13.91 12.59 9.38
N PRO A 35 -13.89 13.90 9.08
CA PRO A 35 -12.98 14.49 8.09
C PRO A 35 -11.50 14.15 8.32
N GLY A 36 -11.01 14.22 9.57
CA GLY A 36 -9.63 13.85 9.90
C GLY A 36 -9.27 12.41 9.58
N ARG A 37 -10.23 11.47 9.74
CA ARG A 37 -10.02 10.06 9.34
C ARG A 37 -9.93 9.93 7.82
N LYS A 38 -10.76 10.64 7.06
CA LYS A 38 -10.71 10.62 5.59
C LYS A 38 -9.37 11.15 5.08
N ALA A 39 -8.89 12.27 5.64
CA ALA A 39 -7.60 12.84 5.29
C ALA A 39 -6.44 11.86 5.54
N ALA A 40 -6.39 11.22 6.71
CA ALA A 40 -5.36 10.23 7.02
C ALA A 40 -5.41 8.99 6.09
N LEU A 41 -6.61 8.55 5.69
CA LEU A 41 -6.79 7.42 4.79
C LEU A 41 -6.51 7.76 3.32
N ALA A 42 -6.44 9.03 2.94
CA ALA A 42 -6.12 9.45 1.58
C ALA A 42 -4.61 9.38 1.30
N SER A 43 -3.77 9.55 2.32
CA SER A 43 -2.32 9.50 2.19
C SER A 43 -1.79 8.08 1.95
N GLU A 44 -0.60 7.98 1.36
CA GLU A 44 0.10 6.71 1.23
C GLU A 44 0.92 6.39 2.48
N THR A 45 1.13 5.11 2.75
CA THR A 45 1.88 4.64 3.91
C THR A 45 2.86 3.52 3.55
N GLU A 46 3.84 3.29 4.42
CA GLU A 46 4.80 2.20 4.28
C GLU A 46 4.13 0.85 4.60
N VAL A 47 4.55 -0.21 3.91
CA VAL A 47 4.19 -1.58 4.26
C VAL A 47 4.77 -1.91 5.64
N SER A 48 3.98 -2.56 6.50
CA SER A 48 4.44 -2.96 7.83
C SER A 48 5.67 -3.87 7.76
N LYS A 49 6.55 -3.76 8.76
CA LYS A 49 7.80 -4.54 8.84
C LYS A 49 7.54 -6.04 8.71
N ALA A 50 6.48 -6.55 9.36
CA ALA A 50 6.10 -7.96 9.32
C ALA A 50 5.79 -8.47 7.90
N ASN A 51 5.10 -7.66 7.08
CA ASN A 51 4.66 -8.08 5.75
C ASN A 51 5.70 -7.82 4.65
N ARG A 52 6.74 -7.04 4.93
CA ARG A 52 7.74 -6.60 3.95
C ARG A 52 8.44 -7.78 3.25
N LYS A 53 8.78 -8.85 3.98
CA LYS A 53 9.45 -10.04 3.41
C LYS A 53 8.57 -10.76 2.40
N THR A 54 7.28 -10.89 2.69
CA THR A 54 6.31 -11.56 1.81
C THR A 54 6.06 -10.74 0.56
N VAL A 55 5.88 -9.41 0.68
CA VAL A 55 5.64 -8.54 -0.48
C VAL A 55 6.84 -8.49 -1.42
N LYS A 56 8.08 -8.47 -0.90
CA LYS A 56 9.30 -8.54 -1.73
C LYS A 56 9.38 -9.82 -2.55
N LYS A 57 8.95 -10.97 -2.00
CA LYS A 57 8.91 -12.24 -2.76
C LYS A 57 7.88 -12.20 -3.90
N MET A 58 6.76 -11.50 -3.70
CA MET A 58 5.70 -11.37 -4.72
C MET A 58 6.10 -10.43 -5.85
N VAL A 59 6.93 -9.42 -5.57
CA VAL A 59 7.38 -8.44 -6.56
C VAL A 59 8.92 -8.33 -6.57
N PRO A 60 9.60 -9.33 -7.15
CA PRO A 60 11.06 -9.44 -7.09
C PRO A 60 11.83 -8.37 -7.88
N TYR A 61 11.18 -7.74 -8.87
CA TYR A 61 11.79 -6.74 -9.74
C TYR A 61 11.35 -5.29 -9.43
N LEU A 62 10.74 -5.06 -8.26
CA LEU A 62 10.44 -3.72 -7.76
C LEU A 62 11.63 -3.13 -7.00
#